data_AF-A0A409X937-F1
#
_entry.id   AF-A0A409X937-F1
#
_cell.length_a   1.000
_cell.length_b   1.000
_cell.length_c   1.000
_cell.angle_alpha   90.00
_cell.angle_beta   90.00
_cell.angle_gamma   90.00
#
_symmetry.space_group_name_H-M   'P 1'
#
loop_
_entity.id
_entity.type
_entity.pdbx_description
1 polymer ?
#
loop_
_entity_poly.entity_id
_entity_poly.type
_entity_poly.pdbx_seq_one_letter_code
_entity_poly.pdbx_strand_id
1 'polypeptide(L)'
;MSSSHSAEGVPHLIPNPPINRGPRHNKESFLKPAEIDIIVGLRPELVGSSSDRERLLIIKKMVHMLREYWRTIDRQWASADEKAEKAAKWITNNWRRKRGKRIPLYVNIQEHIWQTRQSDVWKVIASKLNVAKADSSTPGWLQVRQSAIAEVRQSIPKETLRQEATEIMRNGYQRDKQAQIADKLLFKRVKAAHEHLFLEMGAVSLQFTVHKSLTGRAVMST
;
A
#
# COMPACT_ATOMS: atom_id res chain seq x y z
N MET A 1 7.03 38.75 49.82
CA MET A 1 7.63 38.72 48.46
C MET A 1 8.67 37.61 48.47
N SER A 2 8.79 36.66 47.57
CA SER A 2 7.95 36.14 46.48
C SER A 2 8.59 34.82 46.06
N SER A 3 7.80 33.96 45.41
CA SER A 3 8.26 32.89 44.51
C SER A 3 8.75 31.58 45.13
N SER A 4 7.77 30.76 45.53
CA SER A 4 7.84 29.30 45.38
C SER A 4 7.88 28.95 43.89
N HIS A 5 9.00 28.39 43.44
CA HIS A 5 9.19 27.85 42.10
C HIS A 5 8.39 26.54 41.93
N SER A 6 7.39 26.58 41.06
CA SER A 6 6.78 25.41 40.44
C SER A 6 7.76 24.77 39.47
N ALA A 7 8.05 23.48 39.66
CA ALA A 7 8.77 22.66 38.70
C ALA A 7 7.94 21.42 38.35
N GLU A 8 7.76 21.27 37.03
CA GLU A 8 7.59 20.01 36.30
C GLU A 8 6.23 19.27 36.39
N GLY A 9 5.33 19.74 35.53
CA GLY A 9 4.23 18.93 35.02
C GLY A 9 4.75 17.81 34.13
N VAL A 10 4.63 16.58 34.62
CA VAL A 10 4.75 15.34 33.83
C VAL A 10 3.53 15.26 32.90
N PRO A 11 3.69 15.20 31.57
CA PRO A 11 2.55 14.93 30.69
C PRO A 11 2.09 13.49 30.90
N HIS A 12 0.93 13.33 31.54
CA HIS A 12 0.22 12.07 31.67
C HIS A 12 0.03 11.44 30.27
N LEU A 13 0.76 10.36 30.01
CA LEU A 13 0.50 9.43 28.91
C LEU A 13 -0.91 8.88 29.07
N ILE A 14 -1.84 9.36 28.26
CA ILE A 14 -3.16 8.76 28.10
C ILE A 14 -2.92 7.34 27.55
N PRO A 15 -3.34 6.27 28.26
CA PRO A 15 -3.27 4.93 27.69
C PRO A 15 -4.26 4.86 26.53
N ASN A 16 -3.78 4.57 25.33
CA ASN A 16 -4.63 4.32 24.17
C ASN A 16 -5.62 3.21 24.53
N PRO A 17 -6.94 3.41 24.36
CA PRO A 17 -7.91 2.37 24.64
C PRO A 17 -7.67 1.19 23.69
N PRO A 18 -7.85 -0.06 24.17
CA PRO A 18 -7.70 -1.23 23.33
C PRO A 18 -8.69 -1.15 22.17
N ILE A 19 -8.20 -1.35 20.94
CA ILE A 19 -9.02 -1.43 19.74
C ILE A 19 -9.93 -2.65 19.92
N ASN A 20 -11.15 -2.39 20.38
CA ASN A 20 -12.18 -3.38 20.60
C ASN A 20 -12.67 -3.88 19.22
N ARG A 21 -11.96 -4.86 18.67
CA ARG A 21 -12.45 -5.65 17.53
C ARG A 21 -13.41 -6.68 18.12
N GLY A 22 -14.67 -6.27 18.29
CA GLY A 22 -15.73 -7.17 18.71
C GLY A 22 -15.80 -8.44 17.85
N PRO A 23 -16.47 -9.49 18.33
CA PRO A 23 -16.59 -10.76 17.61
C PRO A 23 -17.14 -10.50 16.22
N ARG A 24 -16.38 -10.86 15.17
CA ARG A 24 -16.91 -10.87 13.82
C ARG A 24 -18.00 -11.95 13.80
N HIS A 25 -19.27 -11.54 13.85
CA HIS A 25 -20.38 -12.45 13.59
C HIS A 25 -20.09 -13.15 12.25
N ASN A 26 -19.81 -14.45 12.31
CA ASN A 26 -19.73 -15.30 11.13
C ASN A 26 -21.12 -15.26 10.49
N LYS A 27 -21.29 -14.40 9.47
CA LYS A 27 -22.46 -14.47 8.60
C LYS A 27 -22.49 -15.88 8.04
N GLU A 28 -23.55 -16.63 8.31
CA GLU A 28 -23.75 -17.94 7.70
C GLU A 28 -23.53 -17.82 6.19
N SER A 29 -22.66 -18.66 5.64
CA SER A 29 -22.36 -18.64 4.22
C SER A 29 -23.64 -18.91 3.42
N PHE A 30 -23.89 -18.08 2.40
CA PHE A 30 -25.06 -18.26 1.52
C PHE A 30 -25.09 -19.65 0.88
N LEU A 31 -23.93 -20.18 0.47
CA LEU A 31 -23.81 -21.58 0.05
C LEU A 31 -23.35 -22.44 1.23
N LYS A 32 -24.05 -23.56 1.44
CA LYS A 32 -23.70 -24.61 2.40
C LYS A 32 -22.49 -25.42 1.89
N PRO A 33 -21.75 -26.12 2.77
CA PRO A 33 -20.60 -26.95 2.37
C PRO A 33 -20.91 -27.93 1.23
N ALA A 34 -22.02 -28.67 1.32
CA ALA A 34 -22.44 -29.60 0.26
C ALA A 34 -22.72 -28.91 -1.09
N GLU A 35 -23.19 -27.67 -1.09
CA GLU A 35 -23.38 -26.89 -2.32
C GLU A 35 -22.03 -26.43 -2.88
N ILE A 36 -21.06 -26.12 -2.03
CA ILE A 36 -19.71 -25.73 -2.42
C ILE A 36 -18.97 -26.90 -3.06
N ASP A 37 -19.08 -28.11 -2.50
CA ASP A 37 -18.39 -29.31 -2.99
C ASP A 37 -18.77 -29.68 -4.44
N ILE A 38 -20.01 -29.37 -4.84
CA ILE A 38 -20.49 -29.60 -6.21
C ILE A 38 -19.76 -28.73 -7.22
N ILE A 39 -19.49 -27.47 -6.86
CA ILE A 39 -18.91 -26.48 -7.78
C ILE A 39 -17.41 -26.30 -7.58
N VAL A 40 -16.81 -26.89 -6.54
CA VAL A 40 -15.39 -26.69 -6.19
C VAL A 40 -14.46 -27.16 -7.30
N GLY A 41 -14.84 -28.19 -8.06
CA GLY A 41 -14.06 -28.72 -9.17
C GLY A 41 -13.78 -27.69 -10.27
N LEU A 42 -14.70 -26.74 -10.48
CA LEU A 42 -14.55 -25.67 -11.49
C LEU A 42 -13.81 -24.43 -10.95
N ARG A 43 -13.45 -24.40 -9.66
CA ARG A 43 -12.76 -23.27 -9.03
C ARG A 43 -11.39 -22.97 -9.67
N PRO A 44 -10.52 -23.96 -9.97
CA PRO A 44 -9.22 -23.68 -10.59
C PRO A 44 -9.37 -23.00 -11.96
N GLU A 45 -10.30 -23.48 -12.79
CA GLU A 45 -10.64 -22.87 -14.09
C GLU A 45 -11.16 -21.44 -13.93
N LEU A 46 -12.05 -21.21 -12.94
CA LEU A 46 -12.61 -19.89 -12.68
C LEU A 46 -11.54 -18.87 -12.25
N VAL A 47 -10.59 -19.29 -11.40
CA VAL A 47 -9.53 -18.42 -10.89
C VAL A 47 -8.42 -18.21 -11.93
N GLY A 48 -8.16 -19.21 -12.77
CA GLY A 48 -7.18 -19.18 -13.85
C GLY A 48 -7.65 -18.47 -15.12
N SER A 49 -8.96 -18.29 -15.31
CA SER A 49 -9.51 -17.60 -16.48
C SER A 49 -8.96 -16.18 -16.66
N SER A 50 -8.58 -15.86 -17.89
CA SER A 50 -7.93 -14.58 -18.21
C SER A 50 -8.92 -13.54 -18.75
N SER A 51 -10.03 -14.00 -19.33
CA SER A 51 -11.10 -13.18 -19.90
C SER A 51 -12.37 -13.20 -19.04
N ASP A 52 -13.04 -12.05 -18.94
CA ASP A 52 -14.33 -11.95 -18.24
C ASP A 52 -15.42 -12.80 -18.91
N ARG A 53 -15.33 -13.02 -20.23
CA ARG A 53 -16.27 -13.87 -20.98
C ARG A 53 -16.15 -15.34 -20.60
N GLU A 54 -14.93 -15.87 -20.52
CA GLU A 54 -14.65 -17.24 -20.07
C GLU A 54 -15.14 -17.44 -18.64
N ARG A 55 -14.84 -16.46 -17.78
CA ARG A 55 -15.21 -16.47 -16.39
C ARG A 55 -16.73 -16.50 -16.20
N LEU A 56 -17.47 -15.72 -17.00
CA LEU A 56 -18.93 -15.74 -16.99
C LEU A 56 -19.49 -17.10 -17.42
N LEU A 57 -18.89 -17.76 -18.42
CA LEU A 57 -19.30 -19.10 -18.85
C LEU A 57 -19.08 -20.13 -17.74
N ILE A 58 -17.95 -20.08 -17.03
CA ILE A 58 -17.67 -20.97 -15.91
C ILE A 58 -18.66 -20.73 -14.75
N ILE A 59 -18.96 -19.47 -14.42
CA ILE A 59 -19.97 -19.13 -13.41
C ILE A 59 -21.35 -19.68 -13.81
N LYS A 60 -21.74 -19.54 -15.08
CA LYS A 60 -23.00 -20.10 -15.58
C LYS A 60 -23.05 -21.63 -15.44
N LYS A 61 -21.95 -22.34 -15.74
CA LYS A 61 -21.83 -23.79 -15.52
C LYS A 61 -21.99 -24.16 -14.05
N MET A 62 -21.28 -23.47 -13.14
CA MET A 62 -21.39 -23.70 -11.70
C MET A 62 -22.82 -23.47 -11.19
N VAL A 63 -23.47 -22.38 -11.62
CA VAL A 63 -24.86 -22.08 -11.25
C VAL A 63 -25.83 -23.12 -11.80
N HIS A 64 -25.57 -23.68 -12.99
CA HIS A 64 -26.37 -24.76 -13.55
C HIS A 64 -26.29 -26.04 -12.70
N MET A 65 -25.09 -26.47 -12.32
CA MET A 65 -24.90 -27.62 -11.42
C MET A 65 -25.60 -27.43 -10.07
N LEU A 66 -25.54 -26.21 -9.52
CA LEU A 66 -26.27 -25.87 -8.30
C LEU A 66 -27.79 -25.97 -8.49
N ARG A 67 -28.32 -25.53 -9.64
CA ARG A 67 -29.75 -25.64 -9.96
C ARG A 67 -30.20 -27.10 -10.02
N GLU A 68 -29.41 -27.98 -10.63
CA GLU A 68 -29.70 -29.42 -10.68
C GLU A 68 -29.74 -30.02 -9.27
N TYR A 69 -28.75 -29.71 -8.44
CA TYR A 69 -28.73 -30.17 -7.05
C TYR A 69 -29.87 -29.62 -6.20
N TRP A 70 -30.24 -28.35 -6.38
CA TRP A 70 -31.38 -27.78 -5.65
C TRP A 70 -32.71 -28.41 -6.02
N ARG A 71 -32.86 -28.88 -7.28
CA ARG A 71 -34.02 -29.67 -7.70
C ARG A 71 -34.07 -31.02 -6.99
N THR A 72 -32.92 -31.66 -6.75
CA THR A 72 -32.89 -32.97 -6.06
C THR A 72 -33.25 -32.92 -4.58
N ILE A 73 -33.12 -31.77 -3.92
CA ILE A 73 -33.38 -31.60 -2.47
C ILE A 73 -34.76 -30.98 -2.22
N ASP A 74 -35.56 -30.79 -3.27
CA ASP A 74 -36.91 -30.21 -3.26
C ASP A 74 -37.05 -28.98 -2.33
N ARG A 75 -36.04 -28.12 -2.38
CA ARG A 75 -36.01 -26.92 -1.55
C ARG A 75 -36.84 -25.87 -2.26
N GLN A 76 -38.03 -25.59 -1.76
CA GLN A 76 -38.90 -24.56 -2.32
C GLN A 76 -38.26 -23.17 -2.15
N TRP A 77 -38.09 -22.46 -3.26
CA TRP A 77 -37.65 -21.05 -3.27
C TRP A 77 -38.70 -20.22 -4.00
N ALA A 78 -38.92 -18.99 -3.52
CA ALA A 78 -39.87 -18.05 -4.12
C ALA A 78 -39.50 -17.66 -5.57
N SER A 79 -38.21 -17.70 -5.93
CA SER A 79 -37.74 -17.55 -7.31
C SER A 79 -36.40 -18.26 -7.53
N ALA A 80 -36.36 -19.17 -8.51
CA ALA A 80 -35.15 -19.89 -8.89
C ALA A 80 -34.07 -18.96 -9.47
N ASP A 81 -34.47 -17.85 -10.07
CA ASP A 81 -33.56 -16.89 -10.71
C ASP A 81 -32.88 -15.98 -9.68
N GLU A 82 -33.59 -15.53 -8.65
CA GLU A 82 -32.99 -14.72 -7.57
C GLU A 82 -31.90 -15.51 -6.83
N LYS A 83 -32.12 -16.81 -6.61
CA LYS A 83 -31.13 -17.69 -5.96
C LYS A 83 -29.90 -17.90 -6.83
N ALA A 84 -30.10 -18.07 -8.14
CA ALA A 84 -29.02 -18.20 -9.11
C ALA A 84 -28.16 -16.94 -9.17
N GLU A 85 -28.78 -15.76 -9.12
CA GLU A 85 -28.07 -14.48 -9.07
C GLU A 85 -27.26 -14.33 -7.77
N LYS A 86 -27.86 -14.66 -6.62
CA LYS A 86 -27.16 -14.64 -5.33
C LYS A 86 -25.98 -15.63 -5.31
N ALA A 87 -26.13 -16.80 -5.90
CA ALA A 87 -25.04 -17.77 -6.05
C ALA A 87 -23.93 -17.26 -6.96
N ALA A 88 -24.26 -16.70 -8.12
CA ALA A 88 -23.28 -16.09 -9.03
C ALA A 88 -22.50 -14.96 -8.34
N LYS A 89 -23.18 -14.14 -7.55
CA LYS A 89 -22.58 -13.07 -6.75
C LYS A 89 -21.67 -13.62 -5.65
N TRP A 90 -22.10 -14.67 -4.95
CA TRP A 90 -21.28 -15.35 -3.95
C TRP A 90 -20.00 -15.95 -4.57
N ILE A 91 -20.13 -16.67 -5.69
CA ILE A 91 -19.01 -17.27 -6.43
C ILE A 91 -18.02 -16.19 -6.85
N THR A 92 -18.51 -15.08 -7.41
CA THR A 92 -17.68 -13.97 -7.87
C THR A 92 -16.91 -13.32 -6.73
N ASN A 93 -17.56 -13.17 -5.57
CA ASN A 93 -16.96 -12.52 -4.40
C ASN A 93 -15.94 -13.38 -3.67
N ASN A 94 -16.17 -14.70 -3.59
CA ASN A 94 -15.31 -15.62 -2.86
C ASN A 94 -14.17 -16.16 -3.71
N TRP A 95 -14.39 -16.42 -5.00
CA TRP A 95 -13.39 -16.95 -5.93
C TRP A 95 -12.94 -15.88 -6.92
N ARG A 96 -12.26 -14.88 -6.35
CA ARG A 96 -11.70 -13.76 -7.10
C ARG A 96 -10.48 -14.21 -7.90
N ARG A 97 -10.32 -13.61 -9.08
CA ARG A 97 -9.06 -13.69 -9.84
C ARG A 97 -7.92 -13.22 -8.94
N LYS A 98 -6.80 -13.94 -8.94
CA LYS A 98 -5.54 -13.45 -8.37
C LYS A 98 -5.06 -12.27 -9.21
N ARG A 99 -5.59 -11.06 -8.97
CA ARG A 99 -5.00 -9.84 -9.50
C ARG A 99 -3.69 -9.65 -8.75
N GLY A 100 -2.56 -9.67 -9.46
CA GLY A 100 -1.33 -9.13 -8.90
C GLY A 100 -1.65 -7.74 -8.36
N LYS A 101 -1.33 -7.48 -7.09
CA LYS A 101 -1.49 -6.15 -6.50
C LYS A 101 -0.58 -5.19 -7.28
N ARG A 102 -1.09 -4.61 -8.36
CA ARG A 102 -0.49 -3.41 -8.96
C ARG A 102 -0.80 -2.29 -7.98
N ILE A 103 0.07 -2.12 -6.98
CA ILE A 103 0.05 -0.93 -6.15
C ILE A 103 0.35 0.21 -7.12
N PRO A 104 -0.62 1.11 -7.40
CA PRO A 104 -0.36 2.21 -8.31
C PRO A 104 0.81 3.01 -7.72
N LEU A 105 1.85 3.25 -8.51
CA LEU A 105 2.91 4.14 -8.10
C LEU A 105 2.30 5.55 -8.04
N TYR A 106 1.99 6.04 -6.85
CA TYR A 106 1.58 7.43 -6.69
C TYR A 106 2.82 8.29 -6.54
N VAL A 107 3.08 9.15 -7.52
CA VAL A 107 4.19 10.09 -7.49
C VAL A 107 3.83 11.27 -6.60
N ASN A 108 4.52 11.41 -5.48
CA ASN A 108 4.42 12.64 -4.69
C ASN A 108 5.18 13.76 -5.41
N ILE A 109 4.45 14.71 -6.00
CA ILE A 109 5.02 15.82 -6.78
C ILE A 109 6.00 16.67 -5.96
N GLN A 110 5.74 16.89 -4.67
CA GLN A 110 6.64 17.67 -3.82
C GLN A 110 7.99 16.97 -3.64
N GLU A 111 7.95 15.67 -3.41
CA GLU A 111 9.17 14.85 -3.28
C GLU A 111 9.90 14.73 -4.62
N HIS A 112 9.15 14.63 -5.73
CA HIS A 112 9.72 14.66 -7.08
C HIS A 112 10.46 15.97 -7.37
N ILE A 113 9.87 17.13 -7.03
CA ILE A 113 10.53 18.43 -7.19
C ILE A 113 11.78 18.52 -6.32
N TRP A 114 11.68 18.09 -5.05
CA TRP A 114 12.82 18.07 -4.15
C TRP A 114 14.00 17.26 -4.70
N GLN A 115 13.72 16.11 -5.30
CA GLN A 115 14.76 15.22 -5.84
C GLN A 115 15.30 15.65 -7.19
N THR A 116 14.47 16.22 -8.06
CA THR A 116 14.87 16.57 -9.44
C THR A 116 15.46 17.96 -9.56
N ARG A 117 15.00 18.90 -8.75
CA ARG A 117 15.29 20.34 -8.86
C ARG A 117 15.84 20.89 -7.55
N GLN A 118 16.64 20.07 -6.86
CA GLN A 118 17.16 20.40 -5.54
C GLN A 118 17.96 21.71 -5.55
N SER A 119 18.72 21.97 -6.61
CA SER A 119 19.48 23.21 -6.80
C SER A 119 18.59 24.45 -6.75
N ASP A 120 17.41 24.40 -7.38
CA ASP A 120 16.50 25.54 -7.45
C ASP A 120 15.76 25.74 -6.13
N VAL A 121 15.40 24.64 -5.47
CA VAL A 121 14.84 24.71 -4.10
C VAL A 121 15.86 25.32 -3.14
N TRP A 122 17.14 24.97 -3.22
CA TRP A 122 18.18 25.55 -2.39
C TRP A 122 18.40 27.05 -2.65
N LYS A 123 18.30 27.51 -3.90
CA LYS A 123 18.33 28.94 -4.21
C LYS A 123 17.18 29.69 -3.52
N VAL A 124 15.96 29.16 -3.58
CA VAL A 124 14.80 29.76 -2.92
C VAL A 124 14.96 29.74 -1.39
N ILE A 125 15.50 28.67 -0.81
CA ILE A 125 15.82 28.60 0.62
C ILE A 125 16.84 29.68 0.99
N ALA A 126 17.90 29.85 0.19
CA ALA A 126 18.93 30.86 0.41
C ALA A 126 18.33 32.28 0.41
N SER A 127 17.46 32.57 -0.55
CA SER A 127 16.70 33.83 -0.60
C SER A 127 15.79 34.02 0.62
N LYS A 128 15.07 32.99 1.08
CA LYS A 128 14.17 33.10 2.25
C LYS A 128 14.90 33.27 3.57
N LEU A 129 16.10 32.71 3.70
CA LEU A 129 16.93 32.83 4.90
C LEU A 129 17.92 34.00 4.84
N ASN A 130 17.92 34.79 3.76
CA ASN A 130 18.87 35.87 3.51
C ASN A 130 20.35 35.42 3.66
N VAL A 131 20.67 34.23 3.15
CA VAL A 131 22.04 33.70 3.10
C VAL A 131 22.54 33.61 1.67
N ALA A 132 23.84 33.78 1.45
CA ALA A 132 24.43 33.73 0.11
C ALA A 132 24.31 32.35 -0.56
N LYS A 133 24.38 31.27 0.25
CA LYS A 133 24.24 29.89 -0.19
C LYS A 133 23.61 29.08 0.93
N ALA A 134 22.60 28.27 0.59
CA ALA A 134 21.97 27.36 1.52
C ALA A 134 22.29 25.90 1.18
N ASP A 135 22.44 25.09 2.21
CA ASP A 135 22.71 23.65 2.15
C ASP A 135 22.09 22.92 3.35
N SER A 136 22.35 21.61 3.45
CA SER A 136 21.82 20.77 4.53
C SER A 136 22.32 21.15 5.93
N SER A 137 23.38 21.94 6.05
CA SER A 137 23.92 22.44 7.31
C SER A 137 23.38 23.82 7.72
N THR A 138 22.63 24.49 6.84
CA THR A 138 22.14 25.85 7.07
C THR A 138 21.02 25.89 8.12
N PRO A 139 21.19 26.51 9.30
CA PRO A 139 20.16 26.50 10.34
C PRO A 139 18.80 27.01 9.84
N GLY A 140 17.71 26.32 10.21
CA GLY A 140 16.34 26.71 9.83
C GLY A 140 15.89 26.30 8.42
N TRP A 141 16.78 25.73 7.59
CA TRP A 141 16.45 25.33 6.21
C TRP A 141 15.22 24.40 6.10
N LEU A 142 15.05 23.51 7.07
CA LEU A 142 13.97 22.53 7.06
C LEU A 142 12.59 23.18 7.20
N GLN A 143 12.49 24.28 7.96
CA GLN A 143 11.24 25.00 8.21
C GLN A 143 10.74 25.68 6.93
N VAL A 144 11.65 26.25 6.15
CA VAL A 144 11.34 26.96 4.90
C VAL A 144 11.28 26.04 3.67
N ARG A 145 11.73 24.78 3.79
CA ARG A 145 11.79 23.80 2.69
C ARG A 145 10.46 23.63 1.96
N GLN A 146 9.35 23.46 2.69
CA GLN A 146 8.04 23.22 2.07
C GLN A 146 7.55 24.45 1.30
N SER A 147 7.78 25.65 1.84
CA SER A 147 7.47 26.90 1.13
C SER A 147 8.32 27.06 -0.12
N ALA A 148 9.62 26.76 -0.05
CA ALA A 148 10.52 26.81 -1.20
C ALA A 148 10.12 25.80 -2.30
N ILE A 149 9.74 24.58 -1.93
CA ILE A 149 9.22 23.59 -2.90
C ILE A 149 7.93 24.09 -3.55
N ALA A 150 7.03 24.71 -2.79
CA ALA A 150 5.79 25.27 -3.33
C ALA A 150 6.05 26.40 -4.33
N GLU A 151 7.05 27.25 -4.07
CA GLU A 151 7.45 28.35 -4.95
C GLU A 151 8.08 27.85 -6.25
N VAL A 152 9.01 26.89 -6.16
CA VAL A 152 9.58 26.20 -7.35
C VAL A 152 8.48 25.46 -8.13
N ARG A 153 7.45 24.93 -7.45
CA ARG A 153 6.31 24.32 -8.13
C ARG A 153 5.50 25.34 -8.93
N GLN A 154 5.36 26.57 -8.43
CA GLN A 154 4.60 27.62 -9.11
C GLN A 154 5.34 28.16 -10.33
N SER A 155 6.67 28.16 -10.33
CA SER A 155 7.46 28.58 -11.49
C SER A 155 7.42 27.57 -12.65
N ILE A 156 6.93 26.34 -12.42
CA ILE A 156 6.87 25.28 -13.43
C ILE A 156 5.44 25.17 -13.99
N PRO A 157 5.27 25.11 -15.32
CA PRO A 157 3.96 24.89 -15.92
C PRO A 157 3.33 23.58 -15.43
N LYS A 158 2.08 23.64 -14.96
CA LYS A 158 1.37 22.48 -14.37
C LYS A 158 1.31 21.26 -15.30
N GLU A 159 1.28 21.48 -16.60
CA GLU A 159 1.23 20.42 -17.62
C GLU A 159 2.52 19.60 -17.67
N THR A 160 3.68 20.24 -17.53
CA THR A 160 4.98 19.55 -17.52
C THR A 160 5.09 18.61 -16.32
N LEU A 161 4.70 19.05 -15.12
CA LEU A 161 4.69 18.20 -13.92
C LEU A 161 3.71 17.04 -14.04
N ARG A 162 2.58 17.23 -14.72
CA ARG A 162 1.62 16.15 -14.99
C ARG A 162 2.18 15.12 -15.95
N GLN A 163 2.82 15.57 -17.03
CA GLN A 163 3.46 14.68 -18.00
C GLN A 163 4.58 13.87 -17.34
N GLU A 164 5.48 14.52 -16.59
CA GLU A 164 6.54 13.85 -15.82
C GLU A 164 5.95 12.81 -14.85
N ALA A 165 4.90 13.16 -14.10
CA ALA A 165 4.25 12.23 -13.20
C ALA A 165 3.65 11.03 -13.95
N THR A 166 2.97 11.26 -15.08
CA THR A 166 2.39 10.17 -15.88
C THR A 166 3.44 9.25 -16.49
N GLU A 167 4.57 9.79 -16.94
CA GLU A 167 5.70 9.00 -17.44
C GLU A 167 6.31 8.13 -16.35
N ILE A 168 6.51 8.67 -15.15
CA ILE A 168 7.02 7.92 -14.00
C ILE A 168 6.01 6.85 -13.57
N MET A 169 4.71 7.15 -13.58
CA MET A 169 3.67 6.17 -13.27
C MET A 169 3.63 5.02 -14.28
N ARG A 170 3.93 5.29 -15.56
CA ARG A 170 3.92 4.30 -16.63
C ARG A 170 5.20 3.47 -16.69
N ASN A 171 6.36 4.13 -16.61
CA ASN A 171 7.67 3.54 -16.89
C ASN A 171 8.50 3.30 -15.61
N GLY A 172 8.04 3.79 -14.47
CA GLY A 172 8.83 3.88 -13.24
C GLY A 172 9.86 5.01 -13.29
N TYR A 173 10.57 5.22 -12.18
CA TYR A 173 11.74 6.09 -12.17
C TYR A 173 12.87 5.51 -13.03
N GLN A 174 13.78 6.35 -13.53
CA GLN A 174 15.02 5.88 -14.17
C GLN A 174 15.82 4.96 -13.23
N ARG A 175 16.58 3.99 -13.78
CA ARG A 175 17.27 2.93 -13.00
C ARG A 175 18.14 3.47 -11.87
N ASP A 176 18.89 4.54 -12.10
CA ASP A 176 19.79 5.10 -11.08
C ASP A 176 19.00 5.66 -9.89
N LYS A 177 17.85 6.28 -10.16
CA LYS A 177 16.93 6.77 -9.13
C LYS A 177 16.22 5.63 -8.42
N GLN A 178 15.87 4.56 -9.13
CA GLN A 178 15.32 3.36 -8.49
C GLN A 178 16.30 2.76 -7.48
N ALA A 179 17.60 2.70 -7.82
CA ALA A 179 18.64 2.23 -6.91
C ALA A 179 18.75 3.12 -5.66
N GLN A 180 18.80 4.45 -5.83
CA GLN A 180 18.86 5.37 -4.69
C GLN A 180 17.64 5.29 -3.77
N ILE A 181 16.43 5.15 -4.35
CA ILE A 181 15.20 4.98 -3.57
C ILE A 181 15.19 3.63 -2.86
N ALA A 182 15.63 2.56 -3.54
CA ALA A 182 15.75 1.23 -2.96
C ALA A 182 16.71 1.23 -1.76
N ASP A 183 17.87 1.88 -1.88
CA ASP A 183 18.85 2.01 -0.80
C ASP A 183 18.28 2.75 0.42
N LYS A 184 17.55 3.87 0.18
CA LYS A 184 16.87 4.60 1.27
C LYS A 184 15.78 3.76 1.95
N LEU A 185 15.05 2.94 1.18
CA LEU A 185 14.01 2.08 1.71
C LEU A 185 14.57 0.82 2.39
N LEU A 186 15.80 0.41 2.06
CA LEU A 186 16.47 -0.74 2.67
C LEU A 186 16.61 -0.55 4.18
N PHE A 187 17.08 0.61 4.63
CA PHE A 187 17.14 0.95 6.05
C PHE A 187 15.78 0.93 6.74
N LYS A 188 14.72 1.43 6.07
CA LYS A 188 13.35 1.37 6.61
C LYS A 188 12.84 -0.07 6.72
N ARG A 189 13.16 -0.92 5.75
CA ARG A 189 12.78 -2.34 5.75
C ARG A 189 13.50 -3.11 6.85
N VAL A 190 14.79 -2.86 7.03
CA VAL A 190 15.58 -3.43 8.14
C VAL A 190 15.01 -3.00 9.49
N LYS A 191 14.71 -1.70 9.65
CA LYS A 191 14.08 -1.19 10.88
C LYS A 191 12.71 -1.82 11.14
N ALA A 192 11.84 -1.89 10.14
CA ALA A 192 10.52 -2.50 10.28
C ALA A 192 10.60 -4.02 10.57
N ALA A 193 11.55 -4.73 9.94
CA ALA A 193 11.79 -6.14 10.23
C ALA A 193 12.29 -6.34 11.68
N HIS A 194 13.18 -5.47 12.15
CA HIS A 194 13.62 -5.48 13.54
C HIS A 194 12.49 -5.18 14.52
N GLU A 195 11.64 -4.18 14.25
CA GLU A 195 10.45 -3.87 15.05
C GLU A 195 9.47 -5.05 15.10
N HIS A 196 9.21 -5.69 13.95
CA HIS A 196 8.35 -6.87 13.87
C HIS A 196 8.92 -8.05 14.69
N LEU A 197 10.21 -8.35 14.55
CA LEU A 197 10.85 -9.44 15.29
C LEU A 197 10.98 -9.15 16.78
N PHE A 198 11.21 -7.90 17.16
CA PHE A 198 11.20 -7.49 18.56
C PHE A 198 9.82 -7.71 19.20
N LEU A 199 8.75 -7.32 18.50
CA LEU A 199 7.37 -7.53 18.94
C LEU A 199 6.96 -9.00 18.98
N GLU A 200 7.49 -9.82 18.08
CA GLU A 200 7.18 -11.25 18.00
C GLU A 200 7.98 -12.11 19.00
N MET A 201 9.25 -11.77 19.28
CA MET A 201 10.16 -12.67 19.99
C MET A 201 10.84 -12.10 21.24
N GLY A 202 10.72 -10.79 21.51
CA GLY A 202 11.42 -10.17 22.65
C GLY A 202 12.94 -10.16 22.46
N ALA A 203 13.45 -9.08 21.86
CA ALA A 203 14.87 -8.76 21.65
C ALA A 203 15.78 -9.89 21.10
N VAL A 204 15.95 -9.92 19.77
CA VAL A 204 17.07 -10.60 19.10
C VAL A 204 17.88 -9.55 18.34
N SER A 205 19.17 -9.44 18.60
CA SER A 205 20.04 -8.56 17.80
C SER A 205 20.25 -9.19 16.42
N LEU A 206 19.86 -8.48 15.37
CA LEU A 206 20.16 -8.86 13.99
C LEU A 206 21.32 -8.01 13.50
N GLN A 207 22.40 -8.67 13.11
CA GLN A 207 23.55 -8.03 12.49
C GLN A 207 23.46 -8.25 10.98
N PHE A 208 23.21 -7.18 10.23
CA PHE A 208 23.21 -7.23 8.77
C PHE A 208 24.49 -6.61 8.25
N THR A 209 25.19 -7.31 7.36
CA THR A 209 26.37 -6.77 6.68
C THR A 209 25.98 -6.41 5.26
N VAL A 210 26.05 -5.12 4.93
CA VAL A 210 25.70 -4.62 3.59
C VAL A 210 26.98 -4.26 2.86
N HIS A 211 27.21 -4.88 1.71
CA HIS A 211 28.33 -4.54 0.83
C HIS A 211 27.83 -4.20 -0.57
N LYS A 212 28.56 -3.29 -1.24
CA LYS A 212 28.32 -2.98 -2.64
C LYS A 212 28.98 -4.05 -3.49
N SER A 213 28.17 -4.76 -4.26
CA SER A 213 28.66 -5.63 -5.33
C SER A 213 29.44 -4.81 -6.36
N LEU A 214 30.38 -5.44 -7.07
CA LEU A 214 31.10 -4.88 -8.22
C LEU A 214 30.16 -4.31 -9.31
N THR A 215 28.90 -4.73 -9.32
CA THR A 215 27.84 -4.23 -10.20
C THR A 215 27.06 -3.02 -9.67
N GLY A 216 27.50 -2.43 -8.55
CA GLY A 216 26.87 -1.26 -7.93
C GLY A 216 25.57 -1.55 -7.17
N ARG A 217 25.13 -2.82 -7.11
CA ARG A 217 23.96 -3.23 -6.32
C ARG A 217 24.35 -3.45 -4.86
N ALA A 218 23.54 -2.94 -3.93
CA ALA A 218 23.64 -3.29 -2.53
C ALA A 218 23.19 -4.74 -2.35
N VAL A 219 24.10 -5.59 -1.87
CA VAL A 219 23.82 -6.99 -1.52
C VAL A 219 23.88 -7.10 0.00
N MET A 220 22.86 -7.74 0.56
CA MET A 220 22.71 -7.91 2.01
C MET A 220 22.99 -9.36 2.34
N SER A 221 24.00 -9.62 3.16
CA SER A 221 24.26 -10.93 3.76
C SER A 221 23.79 -10.91 5.21
N THR A 222 22.99 -11.90 5.57
CA THR A 222 22.55 -12.21 6.93
C THR A 222 23.54 -13.12 7.62
#